data_AF-A0A151EZZ3-F1
#
_entry.id   AF-A0A151EZZ3-F1
#
_cell.length_a   1.000
_cell.length_b   1.000
_cell.length_c   1.000
_cell.angle_alpha   90.00
_cell.angle_beta   90.00
_cell.angle_gamma   90.00
#
_symmetry.space_group_name_H-M   'P 1'
#
loop_
_entity.id
_entity.type
_entity.pdbx_description
1 polymer ?
#
loop_
_entity_poly.entity_id
_entity_poly.type
_entity_poly.pdbx_seq_one_letter_code
_entity_poly.pdbx_strand_id
1 'polypeptide(L)'
;MDEDKGVIEFICEGGSGSEANVKVELRTIFAGIGGTIITNEGVATALREEYSPTPKSGHKMFLRHTIIKKLEDYFYRKGAYMFAHIPRPLGSISRTNEESYEAYIYEWAFGTESFPWECVDKKGIRNLVVLRDWERFVASFNSAGINMELDCTDPNDGRISQNIIHQYPKPLENGIEMSLLWKRIDFGPMSLNIDFEKLKKFLNENRNDLIDVLRSERYEMIRLSVEYLTNKNKMKEIDIGRLDALIGEYRRSSLRHYIVKNLDSSALSPTYSKIRTEFLI
;
A
#
# COMPACT_ATOMS: atom_id res chain seq x y z
N MET A 1 -21.75 -12.96 21.20
CA MET A 1 -20.39 -12.94 20.64
C MET A 1 -19.64 -11.88 21.40
N ASP A 2 -18.45 -12.17 21.93
CA ASP A 2 -17.59 -11.14 22.54
C ASP A 2 -17.32 -10.07 21.47
N GLU A 3 -17.95 -8.90 21.60
CA GLU A 3 -17.74 -7.75 20.70
C GLU A 3 -16.29 -7.24 20.74
N ASP A 4 -15.49 -7.68 21.73
CA ASP A 4 -14.07 -7.31 21.92
C ASP A 4 -13.08 -8.19 21.14
N LYS A 5 -13.50 -9.30 20.53
CA LYS A 5 -12.62 -10.17 19.74
C LYS A 5 -12.86 -9.91 18.25
N GLY A 6 -12.08 -9.00 17.67
CA GLY A 6 -12.16 -8.70 16.24
C GLY A 6 -12.15 -9.95 15.35
N VAL A 7 -12.75 -9.85 14.17
CA VAL A 7 -13.02 -10.94 13.24
C VAL A 7 -11.99 -10.93 12.11
N ILE A 8 -11.51 -12.12 11.72
CA ILE A 8 -10.78 -12.37 10.47
C ILE A 8 -11.50 -13.51 9.78
N GLU A 9 -12.10 -13.22 8.64
CA GLU A 9 -12.80 -14.21 7.81
C GLU A 9 -12.05 -14.36 6.48
N PHE A 10 -11.56 -15.56 6.19
CA PHE A 10 -11.01 -15.90 4.89
C PHE A 10 -12.15 -16.01 3.87
N ILE A 11 -12.00 -15.30 2.75
CA ILE A 11 -12.98 -15.28 1.67
C ILE A 11 -12.55 -16.22 0.54
N CYS A 12 -11.36 -15.98 -0.01
CA CYS A 12 -10.79 -16.78 -1.09
C CYS A 12 -9.29 -16.51 -1.27
N GLU A 13 -8.63 -17.30 -2.11
CA GLU A 13 -7.30 -16.94 -2.62
C GLU A 13 -7.42 -15.71 -3.54
N GLY A 14 -6.49 -14.77 -3.38
CA GLY A 14 -6.39 -13.54 -4.17
C GLY A 14 -5.36 -13.61 -5.29
N GLY A 15 -4.61 -14.71 -5.38
CA GLY A 15 -3.55 -14.93 -6.35
C GLY A 15 -2.21 -15.30 -5.67
N SER A 16 -1.25 -15.74 -6.47
CA SER A 16 0.10 -16.05 -6.02
C SER A 16 1.12 -15.57 -7.04
N GLY A 17 2.29 -15.16 -6.54
CA GLY A 17 3.44 -14.76 -7.35
C GLY A 17 4.65 -15.64 -7.07
N SER A 18 5.84 -15.17 -7.43
CA SER A 18 7.10 -15.83 -7.09
C SER A 18 7.54 -15.56 -5.64
N GLU A 19 7.10 -14.45 -5.04
CA GLU A 19 7.52 -14.01 -3.70
C GLU A 19 6.52 -14.36 -2.59
N ALA A 20 5.23 -14.39 -2.90
CA ALA A 20 4.19 -14.44 -1.89
C ALA A 20 2.88 -15.05 -2.39
N ASN A 21 2.08 -15.50 -1.42
CA ASN A 21 0.67 -15.82 -1.62
C ASN A 21 -0.20 -14.66 -1.14
N VAL A 22 -1.29 -14.36 -1.84
CA VAL A 22 -2.26 -13.35 -1.43
C VAL A 22 -3.58 -14.03 -1.09
N LYS A 23 -4.08 -13.77 0.11
CA LYS A 23 -5.41 -14.18 0.56
C LYS A 23 -6.33 -12.97 0.64
N VAL A 24 -7.59 -13.16 0.26
CA VAL A 24 -8.64 -12.15 0.46
C VAL A 24 -9.32 -12.44 1.79
N GLU A 25 -9.32 -11.44 2.67
CA GLU A 25 -9.91 -11.55 4.00
C GLU A 25 -10.84 -10.38 4.30
N LEU A 26 -11.95 -10.65 4.97
CA LEU A 26 -12.78 -9.65 5.61
C LEU A 26 -12.32 -9.52 7.07
N ARG A 27 -11.80 -8.34 7.45
CA ARG A 27 -11.16 -8.13 8.75
C ARG A 27 -11.77 -6.98 9.52
N THR A 28 -11.88 -7.16 10.84
CA THR A 28 -12.06 -6.04 11.79
C THR A 28 -10.86 -5.84 12.71
N ILE A 29 -9.82 -6.69 12.62
CA ILE A 29 -8.59 -6.58 13.41
C ILE A 29 -7.35 -6.43 12.53
N PHE A 30 -6.59 -5.37 12.82
CA PHE A 30 -5.42 -4.96 12.06
C PHE A 30 -4.21 -4.83 12.98
N ALA A 31 -3.38 -5.87 13.04
CA ALA A 31 -2.06 -5.81 13.68
C ALA A 31 -1.08 -4.97 12.85
N GLY A 32 -0.03 -4.44 13.49
CA GLY A 32 1.07 -3.79 12.81
C GLY A 32 1.81 -2.76 13.65
N ILE A 33 2.64 -1.98 12.96
CA ILE A 33 3.41 -0.88 13.55
C ILE A 33 2.44 0.11 14.23
N GLY A 34 2.75 0.50 15.47
CA GLY A 34 1.89 1.36 16.29
C GLY A 34 0.74 0.62 17.00
N GLY A 35 0.75 -0.72 16.99
CA GLY A 35 -0.19 -1.57 17.73
C GLY A 35 -1.33 -2.13 16.89
N THR A 36 -2.27 -2.79 17.56
CA THR A 36 -3.46 -3.38 16.94
C THR A 36 -4.61 -2.37 16.90
N ILE A 37 -5.28 -2.28 15.75
CA ILE A 37 -6.50 -1.48 15.57
C ILE A 37 -7.67 -2.43 15.35
N ILE A 38 -8.77 -2.18 16.07
CA ILE A 38 -10.05 -2.87 15.89
C ILE A 38 -11.05 -1.91 15.24
N THR A 39 -11.77 -2.37 14.23
CA THR A 39 -12.85 -1.64 13.56
C THR A 39 -14.21 -2.24 13.91
N ASN A 40 -15.28 -1.49 13.71
CA ASN A 40 -16.65 -1.96 13.94
C ASN A 40 -17.26 -2.59 12.68
N GLU A 41 -16.74 -2.21 11.52
CA GLU A 41 -17.15 -2.75 10.22
C GLU A 41 -16.02 -3.54 9.58
N GLY A 42 -16.37 -4.62 8.88
CA GLY A 42 -15.43 -5.46 8.15
C GLY A 42 -14.85 -4.73 6.94
N VAL A 43 -13.54 -4.81 6.78
CA VAL A 43 -12.82 -4.27 5.62
C VAL A 43 -12.31 -5.42 4.77
N ALA A 44 -12.62 -5.41 3.48
CA ALA A 44 -12.03 -6.35 2.54
C ALA A 44 -10.56 -6.01 2.31
N THR A 45 -9.70 -6.99 2.55
CA THR A 45 -8.25 -6.82 2.56
C THR A 45 -7.52 -7.91 1.81
N ALA A 46 -6.37 -7.54 1.26
CA ALA A 46 -5.36 -8.47 0.82
C ALA A 46 -4.38 -8.73 1.98
N LEU A 47 -4.24 -9.99 2.37
CA LEU A 47 -3.14 -10.47 3.20
C LEU A 47 -2.08 -11.08 2.29
N ARG A 48 -0.94 -10.41 2.13
CA ARG A 48 0.21 -10.93 1.36
C ARG A 48 1.19 -11.61 2.31
N GLU A 49 1.26 -12.93 2.23
CA GLU A 49 2.12 -13.80 3.04
C GLU A 49 3.40 -14.15 2.26
N GLU A 50 4.56 -13.81 2.82
CA GLU A 50 5.85 -14.11 2.17
C GLU A 50 6.15 -15.61 2.20
N TYR A 51 6.59 -16.18 1.06
CA TYR A 51 7.05 -17.58 1.05
C TYR A 51 8.37 -17.77 1.82
N SER A 52 9.24 -16.76 1.79
CA SER A 52 10.54 -16.76 2.46
C SER A 52 10.60 -15.68 3.54
N PRO A 53 9.88 -15.88 4.67
CA PRO A 53 9.75 -14.85 5.70
C PRO A 53 11.10 -14.60 6.38
N THR A 54 11.55 -13.35 6.35
CA THR A 54 12.65 -12.88 7.20
C THR A 54 12.09 -12.03 8.34
N PRO A 55 12.72 -11.99 9.53
CA PRO A 55 12.20 -11.20 10.64
C PRO A 55 11.93 -9.75 10.24
N LYS A 56 10.72 -9.27 10.55
CA LYS A 56 10.25 -7.91 10.24
C LYS A 56 10.03 -7.64 8.74
N SER A 57 10.00 -8.65 7.88
CA SER A 57 9.70 -8.46 6.45
C SER A 57 8.30 -7.87 6.22
N GLY A 58 7.30 -8.30 6.98
CA GLY A 58 5.94 -7.71 6.92
C GLY A 58 5.93 -6.21 7.23
N HIS A 59 6.63 -5.77 8.28
CA HIS A 59 6.79 -4.34 8.61
C HIS A 59 7.56 -3.58 7.51
N LYS A 60 8.65 -4.16 6.98
CA LYS A 60 9.41 -3.52 5.89
C LYS A 60 8.54 -3.34 4.65
N MET A 61 7.76 -4.35 4.30
CA MET A 61 6.80 -4.31 3.19
C MET A 61 5.73 -3.25 3.39
N PHE A 62 5.15 -3.19 4.59
CA PHE A 62 4.20 -2.15 4.96
C PHE A 62 4.79 -0.74 4.81
N LEU A 63 6.03 -0.51 5.27
CA LEU A 63 6.69 0.79 5.16
C LEU A 63 7.00 1.16 3.69
N ARG A 64 7.46 0.20 2.87
CA ARG A 64 7.66 0.40 1.42
C ARG A 64 6.36 0.87 0.76
N HIS A 65 5.28 0.14 0.99
CA HIS A 65 3.97 0.49 0.44
C HIS A 65 3.46 1.84 1.00
N THR A 66 3.74 2.14 2.27
CA THR A 66 3.36 3.43 2.87
C THR A 66 4.05 4.62 2.19
N ILE A 67 5.36 4.49 1.91
CA ILE A 67 6.11 5.51 1.15
C ILE A 67 5.44 5.73 -0.21
N ILE A 68 5.19 4.66 -0.96
CA ILE A 68 4.56 4.71 -2.28
C ILE A 68 3.20 5.40 -2.19
N LYS A 69 2.36 5.01 -1.23
CA LYS A 69 1.03 5.59 -1.06
C LYS A 69 1.07 7.06 -0.70
N LYS A 70 2.05 7.52 0.10
CA LYS A 70 2.15 8.93 0.45
C LYS A 70 2.70 9.78 -0.70
N LEU A 71 3.58 9.22 -1.52
CA LEU A 71 4.00 9.87 -2.76
C LEU A 71 2.85 9.96 -3.76
N GLU A 72 2.00 8.94 -3.87
CA GLU A 72 0.75 9.06 -4.64
C GLU A 72 -0.12 10.21 -4.12
N ASP A 73 -0.36 10.29 -2.81
CA ASP A 73 -1.17 11.38 -2.26
C ASP A 73 -0.58 12.76 -2.63
N TYR A 74 0.75 12.88 -2.69
CA TYR A 74 1.42 14.10 -3.13
C TYR A 74 1.16 14.38 -4.61
N PHE A 75 1.44 13.44 -5.50
CA PHE A 75 1.25 13.61 -6.95
C PHE A 75 -0.22 13.88 -7.31
N TYR A 76 -1.14 13.14 -6.69
CA TYR A 76 -2.57 13.34 -6.81
C TYR A 76 -3.00 14.76 -6.40
N ARG A 77 -2.53 15.24 -5.23
CA ARG A 77 -2.85 16.60 -4.75
C ARG A 77 -2.22 17.71 -5.58
N LYS A 78 -1.09 17.43 -6.24
CA LYS A 78 -0.47 18.32 -7.24
C LYS A 78 -1.20 18.30 -8.60
N GLY A 79 -2.21 17.44 -8.76
CA GLY A 79 -2.98 17.34 -10.00
C GLY A 79 -2.26 16.61 -11.13
N ALA A 80 -1.26 15.77 -10.82
CA ALA A 80 -0.55 14.99 -11.84
C ALA A 80 -1.51 14.01 -12.57
N TYR A 81 -2.49 13.49 -11.84
CA TYR A 81 -3.54 12.59 -12.32
C TYR A 81 -4.75 12.63 -11.38
N MET A 82 -5.91 12.14 -11.82
CA MET A 82 -7.20 12.41 -11.17
C MET A 82 -7.72 11.28 -10.28
N PHE A 83 -7.13 10.09 -10.36
CA PHE A 83 -7.58 8.93 -9.58
C PHE A 83 -6.41 8.32 -8.80
N ALA A 84 -6.68 7.88 -7.57
CA ALA A 84 -5.69 7.12 -6.83
C ALA A 84 -5.59 5.71 -7.45
N HIS A 85 -4.38 5.24 -7.68
CA HIS A 85 -4.04 3.96 -8.30
C HIS A 85 -3.33 2.99 -7.32
N ILE A 86 -2.95 3.45 -6.13
CA ILE A 86 -2.31 2.63 -5.09
C ILE A 86 -3.32 2.30 -3.97
N PRO A 87 -3.59 1.02 -3.69
CA PRO A 87 -4.36 0.61 -2.51
C PRO A 87 -3.74 1.10 -1.19
N ARG A 88 -4.52 1.20 -0.11
CA ARG A 88 -3.95 1.64 1.17
C ARG A 88 -3.29 0.47 1.91
N PRO A 89 -2.04 0.60 2.41
CA PRO A 89 -1.53 -0.32 3.42
C PRO A 89 -2.24 -0.09 4.76
N LEU A 90 -2.69 -1.17 5.40
CA LEU A 90 -3.57 -1.16 6.57
C LEU A 90 -2.94 -1.80 7.81
N GLY A 91 -2.02 -2.76 7.64
CA GLY A 91 -1.39 -3.45 8.75
C GLY A 91 -0.21 -4.33 8.33
N SER A 92 0.43 -4.94 9.32
CA SER A 92 1.48 -5.93 9.12
C SER A 92 1.55 -6.90 10.29
N ILE A 93 1.99 -8.12 9.99
CA ILE A 93 2.26 -9.18 10.94
C ILE A 93 3.75 -9.45 10.81
N SER A 94 4.49 -9.20 11.88
CA SER A 94 5.93 -9.44 11.91
C SER A 94 6.35 -9.95 13.27
N ARG A 95 7.18 -10.98 13.24
CA ARG A 95 7.58 -11.75 14.43
C ARG A 95 8.05 -10.86 15.58
N THR A 96 7.57 -11.17 16.77
CA THR A 96 8.22 -10.86 18.05
C THR A 96 8.33 -12.08 18.98
N ASN A 97 7.56 -13.16 18.76
CA ASN A 97 7.59 -14.48 19.44
C ASN A 97 6.88 -15.55 18.55
N GLU A 98 6.27 -16.62 19.13
CA GLU A 98 5.67 -17.86 18.54
C GLU A 98 4.76 -17.75 17.29
N GLU A 99 4.58 -16.57 16.68
CA GLU A 99 3.85 -16.41 15.43
C GLU A 99 4.63 -17.01 14.23
N SER A 100 3.91 -17.80 13.42
CA SER A 100 4.50 -18.69 12.42
C SER A 100 4.91 -18.01 11.11
N TYR A 101 4.46 -16.78 10.80
CA TYR A 101 4.66 -16.17 9.48
C TYR A 101 4.82 -14.64 9.48
N GLU A 102 5.26 -14.09 8.34
CA GLU A 102 5.39 -12.64 8.09
C GLU A 102 4.44 -12.25 6.97
N ALA A 103 3.67 -11.18 7.18
CA ALA A 103 2.72 -10.71 6.19
C ALA A 103 2.49 -9.20 6.29
N TYR A 104 1.94 -8.61 5.24
CA TYR A 104 1.36 -7.28 5.32
C TYR A 104 -0.04 -7.24 4.73
N ILE A 105 -0.82 -6.32 5.27
CA ILE A 105 -2.25 -6.19 5.02
C ILE A 105 -2.47 -4.87 4.28
N TYR A 106 -3.18 -4.91 3.17
CA TYR A 106 -3.58 -3.74 2.42
C TYR A 106 -5.02 -3.86 1.92
N GLU A 107 -5.60 -2.74 1.50
CA GLU A 107 -6.93 -2.65 0.93
C GLU A 107 -7.05 -3.57 -0.31
N TRP A 108 -8.07 -4.41 -0.35
CA TRP A 108 -8.31 -5.28 -1.51
C TRP A 108 -8.68 -4.43 -2.74
N ALA A 109 -8.01 -4.66 -3.86
CA ALA A 109 -8.35 -4.03 -5.13
C ALA A 109 -9.39 -4.90 -5.86
N PHE A 110 -10.65 -4.48 -5.85
CA PHE A 110 -11.71 -5.17 -6.59
C PHE A 110 -11.55 -5.00 -8.09
N GLY A 111 -11.69 -6.10 -8.85
CA GLY A 111 -11.65 -6.08 -10.30
C GLY A 111 -11.08 -7.36 -10.87
N THR A 112 -10.66 -7.29 -12.13
CA THR A 112 -9.92 -8.36 -12.81
C THR A 112 -8.49 -7.94 -13.03
N GLU A 113 -7.56 -8.85 -12.77
CA GLU A 113 -6.22 -8.75 -13.33
C GLU A 113 -6.23 -9.09 -14.82
N SER A 114 -5.13 -8.80 -15.51
CA SER A 114 -4.83 -9.23 -16.87
C SER A 114 -5.74 -8.62 -17.95
N PHE A 115 -5.17 -7.68 -18.69
CA PHE A 115 -5.73 -7.19 -19.94
C PHE A 115 -4.63 -7.17 -21.02
N PRO A 116 -4.99 -7.21 -22.30
CA PRO A 116 -3.99 -7.17 -23.36
C PRO A 116 -3.44 -5.74 -23.53
N TRP A 117 -2.12 -5.61 -23.65
CA TRP A 117 -1.43 -4.36 -23.99
C TRP A 117 -1.60 -3.97 -25.46
N GLU A 118 -2.05 -4.89 -26.31
CA GLU A 118 -2.37 -4.65 -27.71
C GLU A 118 -3.71 -5.26 -28.11
N CYS A 119 -4.52 -4.54 -28.89
CA CYS A 119 -5.73 -5.05 -29.50
C CYS A 119 -5.69 -4.92 -31.03
N VAL A 120 -6.34 -5.85 -31.74
CA VAL A 120 -6.45 -5.82 -33.19
C VAL A 120 -7.79 -5.18 -33.55
N ASP A 121 -7.76 -4.13 -34.37
CA ASP A 121 -8.99 -3.47 -34.83
C ASP A 121 -9.69 -4.28 -35.94
N LYS A 122 -10.84 -3.78 -36.41
CA LYS A 122 -11.63 -4.43 -37.48
C LYS A 122 -10.90 -4.52 -38.83
N LYS A 123 -9.79 -3.78 -39.01
CA LYS A 123 -8.97 -3.77 -40.22
C LYS A 123 -7.72 -4.65 -40.07
N GLY A 124 -7.56 -5.34 -38.94
CA GLY A 124 -6.38 -6.16 -38.66
C GLY A 124 -5.17 -5.36 -38.15
N ILE A 125 -5.34 -4.07 -37.84
CA ILE A 125 -4.26 -3.20 -37.36
C ILE A 125 -4.11 -3.38 -35.85
N ARG A 126 -2.88 -3.60 -35.39
CA ARG A 126 -2.55 -3.66 -33.96
C ARG A 126 -2.48 -2.25 -33.40
N ASN A 127 -3.19 -2.03 -32.29
CA ASN A 127 -3.20 -0.78 -31.54
C ASN A 127 -2.79 -1.06 -30.11
N LEU A 128 -1.96 -0.19 -29.54
CA LEU A 128 -1.58 -0.28 -28.12
C LEU A 128 -2.75 0.17 -27.26
N VAL A 129 -3.09 -0.64 -26.26
CA VAL A 129 -4.10 -0.30 -25.26
C VAL A 129 -3.56 0.82 -24.37
N VAL A 130 -4.34 1.89 -24.25
CA VAL A 130 -3.96 3.06 -23.46
C VAL A 130 -4.66 3.01 -22.11
N LEU A 131 -3.88 2.84 -21.05
CA LEU A 131 -4.35 3.05 -19.68
C LEU A 131 -4.36 4.55 -19.38
N ARG A 132 -5.54 5.14 -19.17
CA ARG A 132 -5.62 6.55 -18.74
C ARG A 132 -4.81 6.77 -17.46
N ASP A 133 -4.14 7.92 -17.38
CA ASP A 133 -3.22 8.32 -16.31
C ASP A 133 -1.90 7.52 -16.19
N TRP A 134 -1.74 6.38 -16.87
CA TRP A 134 -0.57 5.50 -16.71
C TRP A 134 0.77 6.19 -16.93
N GLU A 135 0.97 6.87 -18.06
CA GLU A 135 2.23 7.55 -18.38
C GLU A 135 2.58 8.63 -17.34
N ARG A 136 1.58 9.41 -16.90
CA ARG A 136 1.76 10.46 -15.89
C ARG A 136 2.05 9.87 -14.52
N PHE A 137 1.37 8.79 -14.16
CA PHE A 137 1.59 8.03 -12.93
C PHE A 137 3.02 7.48 -12.89
N VAL A 138 3.45 6.76 -13.94
CA VAL A 138 4.81 6.22 -14.08
C VAL A 138 5.85 7.34 -14.01
N ALA A 139 5.69 8.40 -14.80
CA ALA A 139 6.66 9.49 -14.84
C ALA A 139 6.81 10.17 -13.46
N SER A 140 5.70 10.36 -12.74
CA SER A 140 5.69 10.94 -11.40
C SER A 140 6.52 10.09 -10.43
N PHE A 141 6.29 8.78 -10.37
CA PHE A 141 7.03 7.88 -9.49
C PHE A 141 8.50 7.71 -9.90
N ASN A 142 8.78 7.65 -11.21
CA ASN A 142 10.15 7.57 -11.71
C ASN A 142 10.96 8.81 -11.29
N SER A 143 10.34 10.00 -11.24
CA SER A 143 11.00 11.21 -10.73
C SER A 143 11.50 11.06 -9.27
N ALA A 144 10.77 10.29 -8.46
CA ALA A 144 11.13 9.96 -7.07
C ALA A 144 11.97 8.68 -6.93
N GLY A 145 12.39 8.05 -8.03
CA GLY A 145 13.22 6.85 -8.03
C GLY A 145 12.46 5.54 -7.83
N ILE A 146 11.18 5.50 -8.17
CA ILE A 146 10.34 4.31 -8.07
C ILE A 146 9.89 3.92 -9.48
N ASN A 147 10.27 2.72 -9.93
CA ASN A 147 9.85 2.22 -11.24
C ASN A 147 8.52 1.46 -11.11
N MET A 148 7.43 2.11 -11.51
CA MET A 148 6.08 1.55 -11.45
C MET A 148 5.72 0.62 -12.61
N GLU A 149 6.51 0.61 -13.70
CA GLU A 149 6.29 -0.25 -14.87
C GLU A 149 6.89 -1.64 -14.69
N LEU A 150 7.79 -1.80 -13.72
CA LEU A 150 8.42 -3.07 -13.44
C LEU A 150 7.34 -4.12 -13.12
N ASP A 151 7.53 -5.33 -13.66
CA ASP A 151 6.68 -6.49 -13.39
C ASP A 151 5.19 -6.23 -13.67
N CYS A 152 4.87 -5.45 -14.71
CA CYS A 152 3.49 -5.17 -15.15
C CYS A 152 3.08 -5.95 -16.41
N THR A 153 3.95 -6.85 -16.89
CA THR A 153 3.74 -7.63 -18.10
C THR A 153 4.03 -9.10 -17.81
N ASP A 154 3.14 -9.99 -18.25
CA ASP A 154 3.25 -11.43 -18.02
C ASP A 154 4.58 -11.97 -18.61
N PRO A 155 5.38 -12.71 -17.83
CA PRO A 155 6.68 -13.20 -18.27
C PRO A 155 6.60 -14.29 -19.36
N ASN A 156 5.45 -14.96 -19.48
CA ASN A 156 5.17 -15.97 -20.51
C ASN A 156 4.53 -15.36 -21.75
N ASP A 157 3.77 -14.27 -21.61
CA ASP A 157 3.20 -13.51 -22.72
C ASP A 157 3.33 -11.99 -22.51
N GLY A 158 4.35 -11.41 -23.14
CA GLY A 158 4.66 -9.98 -23.11
C GLY A 158 3.51 -9.04 -23.51
N ARG A 159 2.42 -9.58 -24.09
CA ARG A 159 1.25 -8.83 -24.52
C ARG A 159 0.17 -8.73 -23.45
N ILE A 160 0.28 -9.46 -22.34
CA ILE A 160 -0.70 -9.47 -21.27
C ILE A 160 -0.16 -8.72 -20.07
N SER A 161 -0.99 -7.89 -19.44
CA SER A 161 -0.63 -7.21 -18.21
C SER A 161 -0.62 -8.18 -17.03
N GLN A 162 0.18 -7.87 -16.01
CA GLN A 162 0.04 -8.42 -14.67
C GLN A 162 0.16 -7.31 -13.64
N ASN A 163 -0.20 -7.59 -12.39
CA ASN A 163 -0.15 -6.70 -11.24
C ASN A 163 -0.93 -5.38 -11.40
N ILE A 164 -1.83 -5.30 -12.37
CA ILE A 164 -2.74 -4.17 -12.59
C ILE A 164 -4.16 -4.71 -12.55
N ILE A 165 -4.95 -4.25 -11.58
CA ILE A 165 -6.35 -4.63 -11.42
C ILE A 165 -7.23 -3.58 -12.07
N HIS A 166 -8.07 -3.98 -13.02
CA HIS A 166 -9.12 -3.17 -13.59
C HIS A 166 -10.44 -3.41 -12.88
N GLN A 167 -11.00 -2.37 -12.25
CA GLN A 167 -12.31 -2.46 -11.61
C GLN A 167 -13.44 -2.52 -12.65
N TYR A 168 -13.20 -1.91 -13.82
CA TYR A 168 -14.12 -1.95 -14.95
C TYR A 168 -13.32 -2.20 -16.24
N PRO A 169 -13.06 -3.47 -16.59
CA PRO A 169 -12.22 -3.86 -17.73
C PRO A 169 -13.00 -3.76 -19.05
N LYS A 170 -13.55 -2.57 -19.33
CA LYS A 170 -14.19 -2.27 -20.61
C LYS A 170 -13.48 -1.10 -21.26
N PRO A 171 -13.08 -1.25 -22.54
CA PRO A 171 -12.60 -0.13 -23.31
C PRO A 171 -13.66 0.96 -23.42
N LEU A 172 -13.19 2.20 -23.48
CA LEU A 172 -13.97 3.38 -23.78
C LEU A 172 -14.20 3.48 -25.31
N GLU A 173 -14.85 4.56 -25.72
CA GLU A 173 -15.41 4.83 -27.06
C GLU A 173 -14.69 4.20 -28.27
N ASN A 174 -13.36 4.29 -28.33
CA ASN A 174 -12.53 3.84 -29.46
C ASN A 174 -12.08 2.37 -29.38
N GLY A 175 -12.41 1.64 -28.32
CA GLY A 175 -12.05 0.24 -28.14
C GLY A 175 -10.61 -0.01 -27.67
N ILE A 176 -9.80 1.04 -27.52
CA ILE A 176 -8.36 0.97 -27.23
C ILE A 176 -8.01 1.59 -25.88
N GLU A 177 -8.75 2.61 -25.47
CA GLU A 177 -8.52 3.32 -24.22
C GLU A 177 -9.27 2.66 -23.07
N MET A 178 -8.59 2.40 -21.96
CA MET A 178 -9.17 1.82 -20.74
C MET A 178 -9.52 2.90 -19.73
N SER A 179 -10.53 2.62 -18.90
CA SER A 179 -11.00 3.56 -17.88
C SER A 179 -9.92 3.90 -16.83
N LEU A 180 -10.12 4.99 -16.09
CA LEU A 180 -9.27 5.43 -14.96
C LEU A 180 -9.38 4.52 -13.73
N LEU A 181 -10.29 3.55 -13.74
CA LEU A 181 -10.58 2.68 -12.60
C LEU A 181 -9.67 1.44 -12.64
N TRP A 182 -8.38 1.69 -12.41
CA TRP A 182 -7.36 0.65 -12.27
C TRP A 182 -6.49 0.89 -11.04
N LYS A 183 -5.89 -0.19 -10.53
CA LYS A 183 -4.97 -0.18 -9.38
C LYS A 183 -3.71 -0.97 -9.69
N ARG A 184 -2.53 -0.42 -9.37
CA ARG A 184 -1.29 -1.21 -9.28
C ARG A 184 -1.33 -1.96 -7.95
N ILE A 185 -1.14 -3.28 -7.98
CA ILE A 185 -1.00 -4.11 -6.77
C ILE A 185 0.47 -4.51 -6.59
N ASP A 186 0.78 -5.62 -5.95
CA ASP A 186 2.11 -6.17 -5.63
C ASP A 186 3.29 -5.17 -5.50
N PHE A 187 3.63 -4.85 -4.25
CA PHE A 187 4.72 -3.94 -3.90
C PHE A 187 5.99 -4.67 -3.43
N GLY A 188 6.08 -5.97 -3.71
CA GLY A 188 7.23 -6.83 -3.44
C GLY A 188 8.54 -6.25 -3.98
N PRO A 189 9.70 -6.57 -3.37
CA PRO A 189 10.98 -6.07 -3.84
C PRO A 189 11.37 -6.60 -5.24
N MET A 190 10.84 -7.74 -5.68
CA MET A 190 11.05 -8.20 -7.07
C MET A 190 10.08 -7.54 -8.05
N SER A 191 8.84 -7.26 -7.64
CA SER A 191 7.85 -6.61 -8.49
C SER A 191 8.06 -5.11 -8.66
N LEU A 192 8.67 -4.46 -7.67
CA LEU A 192 8.88 -3.01 -7.67
C LEU A 192 10.18 -2.62 -6.97
N ASN A 193 11.07 -1.95 -7.71
CA ASN A 193 12.32 -1.45 -7.18
C ASN A 193 12.21 0.01 -6.73
N ILE A 194 12.86 0.33 -5.61
CA ILE A 194 12.99 1.69 -5.07
C ILE A 194 14.49 2.03 -5.06
N ASP A 195 14.90 2.97 -5.90
CA ASP A 195 16.20 3.61 -5.77
C ASP A 195 16.16 4.56 -4.58
N PHE A 196 16.60 4.07 -3.43
CA PHE A 196 16.57 4.82 -2.19
C PHE A 196 17.47 6.06 -2.20
N GLU A 197 18.54 6.09 -3.00
CA GLU A 197 19.40 7.27 -3.09
C GLU A 197 18.73 8.36 -3.90
N LYS A 198 18.12 8.01 -5.04
CA LYS A 198 17.28 8.93 -5.81
C LYS A 198 16.06 9.41 -5.02
N LEU A 199 15.42 8.53 -4.26
CA LEU A 199 14.30 8.89 -3.38
C LEU A 199 14.73 9.86 -2.27
N LYS A 200 15.85 9.61 -1.58
CA LYS A 200 16.38 10.55 -0.58
C LYS A 200 16.66 11.91 -1.20
N LYS A 201 17.29 11.94 -2.38
CA LYS A 201 17.55 13.17 -3.12
C LYS A 201 16.24 13.92 -3.43
N PHE A 202 15.24 13.22 -3.97
CA PHE A 202 13.92 13.78 -4.26
C PHE A 202 13.26 14.39 -3.01
N LEU A 203 13.28 13.68 -1.88
CA LEU A 203 12.69 14.16 -0.60
C LEU A 203 13.42 15.40 -0.05
N ASN A 204 14.71 15.53 -0.29
CA ASN A 204 15.49 16.69 0.14
C ASN A 204 15.24 17.90 -0.77
N GLU A 205 15.30 17.71 -2.09
CA GLU A 205 15.11 18.77 -3.09
C GLU A 205 13.68 19.33 -3.07
N ASN A 206 12.68 18.48 -2.78
CA ASN A 206 11.27 18.86 -2.76
C ASN A 206 10.71 19.04 -1.34
N ARG A 207 11.57 19.18 -0.32
CA ARG A 207 11.16 19.19 1.10
C ARG A 207 10.00 20.16 1.39
N ASN A 208 10.12 21.42 0.97
CA ASN A 208 9.14 22.44 1.31
C ASN A 208 7.80 22.15 0.61
N ASP A 209 7.83 21.82 -0.68
CA ASP A 209 6.62 21.49 -1.45
C ASP A 209 5.92 20.23 -0.91
N LEU A 210 6.69 19.21 -0.52
CA LEU A 210 6.16 18.02 0.15
C LEU A 210 5.50 18.34 1.49
N ILE A 211 6.11 19.21 2.31
CA ILE A 211 5.54 19.65 3.59
C ILE A 211 4.27 20.46 3.35
N ASP A 212 4.24 21.35 2.37
CA ASP A 212 3.06 22.18 2.10
C ASP A 212 1.86 21.32 1.64
N VAL A 213 2.11 20.28 0.84
CA VAL A 213 1.07 19.42 0.28
C VAL A 213 0.63 18.30 1.24
N LEU A 214 1.58 17.66 1.93
CA LEU A 214 1.34 16.48 2.78
C LEU A 214 1.27 16.80 4.27
N ARG A 215 1.76 17.98 4.70
CA ARG A 215 2.08 18.36 6.08
C ARG A 215 3.37 17.75 6.60
N SER A 216 3.93 18.39 7.63
CA SER A 216 5.21 18.04 8.27
C SER A 216 5.27 16.58 8.72
N GLU A 217 4.19 16.09 9.34
CA GLU A 217 4.14 14.75 9.94
C GLU A 217 4.22 13.66 8.87
N ARG A 218 3.58 13.89 7.72
CA ARG A 218 3.60 12.92 6.61
C ARG A 218 4.94 12.92 5.89
N TYR A 219 5.54 14.09 5.70
CA TYR A 219 6.91 14.19 5.19
C TYR A 219 7.89 13.46 6.12
N GLU A 220 7.83 13.73 7.42
CA GLU A 220 8.66 13.11 8.45
C GLU A 220 8.49 11.58 8.45
N MET A 221 7.25 11.11 8.36
CA MET A 221 6.94 9.68 8.28
C MET A 221 7.60 9.00 7.07
N ILE A 222 7.57 9.63 5.88
CA ILE A 222 8.23 9.09 4.69
C ILE A 222 9.75 9.06 4.90
N ARG A 223 10.33 10.17 5.37
CA ARG A 223 11.77 10.29 5.62
C ARG A 223 12.28 9.21 6.58
N LEU A 224 11.60 9.05 7.73
CA LEU A 224 11.93 8.04 8.73
C LEU A 224 11.72 6.61 8.21
N SER A 225 10.70 6.38 7.38
CA SER A 225 10.49 5.08 6.72
C SER A 225 11.65 4.72 5.79
N VAL A 226 12.14 5.68 4.99
CA VAL A 226 13.31 5.50 4.12
C VAL A 226 14.58 5.22 4.93
N GLU A 227 14.77 5.94 6.04
CA GLU A 227 15.89 5.73 6.95
C GLU A 227 15.84 4.33 7.59
N TYR A 228 14.65 3.88 8.01
CA TYR A 228 14.44 2.54 8.55
C TYR A 228 14.74 1.44 7.53
N LEU A 229 14.33 1.63 6.28
CA LEU A 229 14.54 0.63 5.23
C LEU A 229 16.01 0.55 4.77
N THR A 230 16.78 1.62 4.89
CA THR A 230 18.16 1.69 4.37
C THR A 230 19.23 1.58 5.44
N ASN A 231 18.98 2.06 6.66
CA ASN A 231 19.98 2.28 7.70
C ASN A 231 19.44 2.03 9.12
N LYS A 232 18.50 1.09 9.30
CA LYS A 232 17.86 0.79 10.60
C LYS A 232 18.84 0.77 11.78
N ASN A 233 19.98 0.08 11.63
CA ASN A 233 20.96 -0.12 12.72
C ASN A 233 21.64 1.18 13.18
N LYS A 234 21.51 2.27 12.42
CA LYS A 234 22.06 3.59 12.73
C LYS A 234 20.98 4.57 13.21
N MET A 235 19.71 4.19 13.19
CA MET A 235 18.62 5.03 13.68
C MET A 235 18.65 5.10 15.20
N LYS A 236 18.34 6.29 15.74
CA LYS A 236 18.16 6.47 17.18
C LYS A 236 16.82 5.86 17.59
N GLU A 237 16.74 5.35 18.81
CA GLU A 237 15.49 4.78 19.36
C GLU A 237 14.34 5.78 19.35
N ILE A 238 14.62 7.06 19.59
CA ILE A 238 13.61 8.14 19.54
C ILE A 238 13.01 8.28 18.14
N ASP A 239 13.81 8.12 17.08
CA ASP A 239 13.35 8.21 15.69
C ASP A 239 12.50 6.99 15.31
N ILE A 240 12.85 5.82 15.85
CA ILE A 240 12.05 4.59 15.70
C ILE A 240 10.69 4.77 16.41
N GLY A 241 10.68 5.22 17.67
CA GLY A 241 9.45 5.48 18.41
C GLY A 241 8.58 6.56 17.76
N ARG A 242 9.21 7.58 17.16
CA ARG A 242 8.52 8.61 16.37
C ARG A 242 7.88 8.02 15.11
N LEU A 243 8.61 7.19 14.37
CA LEU A 243 8.07 6.48 13.21
C LEU A 243 6.86 5.61 13.60
N ASP A 244 6.96 4.85 14.70
CA ASP A 244 5.86 4.01 15.18
C ASP A 244 4.60 4.82 15.49
N ALA A 245 4.75 5.98 16.14
CA ALA A 245 3.63 6.88 16.43
C ALA A 245 2.97 7.42 15.14
N LEU A 246 3.77 7.92 14.19
CA LEU A 246 3.30 8.47 12.93
C LEU A 246 2.58 7.42 12.07
N ILE A 247 3.11 6.19 12.05
CA ILE A 247 2.50 5.07 11.34
C ILE A 247 1.20 4.62 12.03
N GLY A 248 1.17 4.57 13.37
CA GLY A 248 -0.05 4.28 14.11
C GLY A 248 -1.17 5.28 13.79
N GLU A 249 -0.84 6.57 13.73
CA GLU A 249 -1.79 7.63 13.33
C GLU A 249 -2.22 7.52 11.86
N TYR A 250 -1.29 7.20 10.95
CA TYR A 250 -1.62 6.91 9.56
C TYR A 250 -2.66 5.78 9.45
N ARG A 251 -2.42 4.66 10.13
CA ARG A 251 -3.30 3.49 10.08
C ARG A 251 -4.68 3.79 10.68
N ARG A 252 -4.73 4.47 11.83
CA ARG A 252 -5.99 4.94 12.43
C ARG A 252 -6.76 5.87 11.50
N SER A 253 -6.06 6.80 10.82
CA SER A 253 -6.67 7.69 9.85
C SER A 253 -7.22 6.96 8.63
N SER A 254 -6.52 5.94 8.14
CA SER A 254 -6.96 5.13 6.99
C SER A 254 -8.18 4.28 7.29
N LEU A 255 -8.31 3.81 8.54
CA LEU A 255 -9.41 2.95 8.98
C LEU A 255 -10.56 3.74 9.65
N ARG A 256 -10.44 5.07 9.78
CA ARG A 256 -11.37 5.90 10.58
C ARG A 256 -12.84 5.70 10.22
N HIS A 257 -13.15 5.55 8.94
CA HIS A 257 -14.52 5.38 8.47
C HIS A 257 -15.17 4.06 8.92
N TYR A 258 -14.36 3.04 9.22
CA TYR A 258 -14.82 1.73 9.72
C TYR A 258 -14.83 1.64 11.25
N ILE A 259 -14.25 2.63 11.93
CA ILE A 259 -14.19 2.70 13.39
C ILE A 259 -15.46 3.37 13.97
N VAL A 260 -16.15 4.24 13.23
CA VAL A 260 -17.21 5.10 13.80
C VAL A 260 -18.62 4.59 13.47
N LYS A 261 -19.35 4.13 14.52
CA LYS A 261 -20.80 4.33 14.69
C LYS A 261 -21.04 4.88 16.09
N ASN A 262 -21.76 6.01 16.18
CA ASN A 262 -22.23 6.67 17.40
C ASN A 262 -21.17 7.02 18.47
N LEU A 263 -20.36 8.04 18.19
CA LEU A 263 -19.78 8.84 19.28
C LEU A 263 -20.17 10.30 19.04
N ASP A 264 -20.99 10.83 19.96
CA ASP A 264 -21.18 12.26 20.14
C ASP A 264 -19.81 12.96 20.05
N SER A 265 -19.80 14.07 19.33
CA SER A 265 -18.63 14.85 18.92
C SER A 265 -17.72 15.37 20.05
N SER A 266 -17.99 15.00 21.31
CA SER A 266 -17.21 15.37 22.51
C SER A 266 -16.11 14.37 22.89
N ALA A 267 -16.02 13.20 22.25
CA ALA A 267 -15.07 12.14 22.65
C ALA A 267 -13.72 12.14 21.90
N LEU A 268 -13.42 13.13 21.06
CA LEU A 268 -12.11 13.27 20.39
C LEU A 268 -11.01 13.83 21.32
N SER A 269 -10.94 13.31 22.55
CA SER A 269 -9.75 13.43 23.40
C SER A 269 -8.97 12.12 23.34
N PRO A 270 -7.62 12.17 23.24
CA PRO A 270 -6.80 10.98 23.09
C PRO A 270 -6.79 10.17 24.38
N THR A 271 -7.64 9.16 24.49
CA THR A 271 -7.48 8.10 25.48
C THR A 271 -6.35 7.18 25.03
N TYR A 272 -5.16 7.44 25.58
CA TYR A 272 -4.10 6.45 25.62
C TYR A 272 -4.59 5.24 26.43
N SER A 273 -4.99 4.17 25.75
CA SER A 273 -5.04 2.85 26.37
C SER A 273 -3.61 2.45 26.71
N LYS A 274 -3.21 2.66 27.97
CA LYS A 274 -2.04 2.02 28.58
C LYS A 274 -2.33 0.53 28.75
N ILE A 275 -2.39 -0.22 27.66
CA ILE A 275 -2.04 -1.63 27.72
C ILE A 275 -0.57 -1.68 27.32
N ARG A 276 0.26 -1.35 28.32
CA ARG A 276 1.65 -1.80 28.36
C ARG A 276 1.56 -3.32 28.28
N THR A 277 2.11 -3.90 27.22
CA THR A 277 2.36 -5.34 27.17
C THR A 277 3.43 -5.65 28.23
N GLU A 278 3.00 -5.82 29.47
CA GLU A 278 3.78 -6.43 30.54
C GLU A 278 3.74 -7.95 30.33
N PHE A 279 4.56 -8.44 29.40
CA PHE A 279 5.09 -9.80 29.32
C PHE A 279 6.32 -9.71 28.41
N LEU A 280 7.56 -10.04 28.75
CA LEU A 280 8.23 -10.66 29.90
C LEU A 280 9.74 -10.31 29.73
N ILE A 281 10.49 -10.50 30.81
CA ILE A 281 11.96 -10.58 30.87
C ILE A 281 12.52 -11.58 29.85
#